data_AF-A0A936DF28-F1
#
_entry.id   AF-A0A936DF28-F1
#
_cell.length_a   1.000
_cell.length_b   1.000
_cell.length_c   1.000
_cell.angle_alpha   90.00
_cell.angle_beta   90.00
_cell.angle_gamma   90.00
#
_symmetry.space_group_name_H-M   'P 1'
#
loop_
_entity.id
_entity.type
_entity.pdbx_description
1 polymer ?
#
loop_
_entity_poly.entity_id
_entity_poly.type
_entity_poly.pdbx_seq_one_letter_code
_entity_poly.pdbx_strand_id
1 'polypeptide(L)'
;MAFFRPQNATFEAADINVWSNIFIESDTPIAFVGCIRSKVVNNTIINPVIWIFRILQETVDPNRFAPCGMNEFTNNIIYFPNNIRTIVNIGPNTDPSSFIFSNNLWYNHQNPSFNQYNLPVAETGSIKGKDPLFVNLTQENFNL
;
A
#
# COMPACT_ATOMS: atom_id res chain seq x y z
N MET A 1 -26.83 4.43 0.75
CA MET A 1 -27.09 5.24 -0.48
C MET A 1 -27.91 6.50 -0.26
N ALA A 2 -28.93 6.53 0.60
CA ALA A 2 -29.79 7.72 0.81
C ALA A 2 -29.01 9.01 1.18
N PHE A 3 -27.86 8.87 1.84
CA PHE A 3 -26.99 9.99 2.26
C PHE A 3 -25.69 10.10 1.47
N PHE A 4 -25.44 9.21 0.49
CA PHE A 4 -24.21 9.27 -0.31
C PHE A 4 -24.26 10.51 -1.22
N ARG A 5 -23.21 11.33 -1.22
CA ARG A 5 -23.15 12.54 -2.04
C ARG A 5 -21.83 12.64 -2.81
N PRO A 6 -21.85 13.18 -4.04
CA PRO A 6 -23.05 13.51 -4.82
C PRO A 6 -23.88 12.25 -5.15
N GLN A 7 -25.20 12.43 -5.38
CA GLN A 7 -26.13 11.29 -5.48
C GLN A 7 -25.83 10.37 -6.65
N ASN A 8 -25.17 10.89 -7.69
CA ASN A 8 -24.74 10.18 -8.90
C ASN A 8 -23.24 9.83 -8.90
N ALA A 9 -22.54 9.92 -7.77
CA ALA A 9 -21.13 9.54 -7.70
C ALA A 9 -20.93 8.07 -8.09
N THR A 10 -19.89 7.78 -8.86
CA THR A 10 -19.55 6.44 -9.37
C THR A 10 -18.36 5.79 -8.66
N PHE A 11 -17.86 6.43 -7.60
CA PHE A 11 -16.79 5.92 -6.74
C PHE A 11 -16.96 6.47 -5.32
N GLU A 12 -16.39 5.78 -4.33
CA GLU A 12 -16.36 6.25 -2.93
C GLU A 12 -15.26 7.29 -2.73
N ALA A 13 -14.11 7.03 -3.32
CA ALA A 13 -12.97 7.93 -3.38
C ALA A 13 -12.24 7.75 -4.71
N ALA A 14 -11.66 8.82 -5.24
CA ALA A 14 -10.78 8.70 -6.38
C ALA A 14 -9.72 9.78 -6.41
N ASP A 15 -8.64 9.51 -7.14
CA ASP A 15 -7.60 10.48 -7.47
C ASP A 15 -6.91 11.07 -6.22
N ILE A 16 -6.83 10.30 -5.13
CA ILE A 16 -6.13 10.66 -3.90
C ILE A 16 -4.63 10.42 -4.10
N ASN A 17 -3.80 11.39 -3.72
CA ASN A 17 -2.35 11.27 -3.75
C ASN A 17 -1.77 11.29 -2.33
N VAL A 18 -1.06 10.24 -1.95
CA VAL A 18 -0.34 10.10 -0.67
C VAL A 18 1.14 10.03 -0.98
N TRP A 19 1.81 11.17 -0.93
CA TRP A 19 3.18 11.31 -1.43
C TRP A 19 4.15 11.79 -0.35
N SER A 20 5.36 11.22 -0.35
CA SER A 20 6.49 11.72 0.46
C SER A 20 6.23 11.80 1.95
N ASN A 21 5.47 10.85 2.49
CA ASN A 21 5.22 10.72 3.93
C ASN A 21 6.13 9.66 4.56
N ILE A 22 6.26 9.73 5.89
CA ILE A 22 6.90 8.71 6.71
C ILE A 22 5.83 8.11 7.62
N PHE A 23 5.65 6.79 7.56
CA PHE A 23 4.75 6.04 8.44
C PHE A 23 5.58 5.16 9.37
N ILE A 24 5.36 5.27 10.68
CA ILE A 24 6.14 4.57 11.72
C ILE A 24 5.18 3.74 12.56
N GLU A 25 5.47 2.44 12.71
CA GLU A 25 4.80 1.53 13.67
C GLU A 25 3.27 1.47 13.53
N SER A 26 2.75 1.70 12.32
CA SER A 26 1.32 1.63 12.05
C SER A 26 0.85 0.18 11.90
N ASP A 27 -0.31 -0.15 12.48
CA ASP A 27 -1.01 -1.42 12.20
C ASP A 27 -1.24 -1.63 10.70
N THR A 28 -1.60 -0.55 10.02
CA THR A 28 -1.87 -0.50 8.57
C THR A 28 -1.52 0.89 8.05
N PRO A 29 -0.30 1.14 7.56
CA PRO A 29 0.07 2.49 7.13
C PRO A 29 -0.74 2.94 5.92
N ILE A 30 -1.19 2.00 5.07
CA ILE A 30 -1.96 2.27 3.85
C ILE A 30 -3.15 1.31 3.73
N ALA A 31 -4.34 1.86 3.53
CA ALA A 31 -5.53 1.09 3.18
C ALA A 31 -6.21 1.70 1.95
N PHE A 32 -6.22 0.96 0.84
CA PHE A 32 -7.03 1.29 -0.33
C PHE A 32 -8.44 0.74 -0.09
N VAL A 33 -9.38 1.61 0.26
CA VAL A 33 -10.77 1.21 0.60
C VAL A 33 -11.75 1.91 -0.32
N GLY A 34 -12.42 1.16 -1.19
CA GLY A 34 -13.42 1.69 -2.14
C GLY A 34 -12.90 2.76 -3.09
N CYS A 35 -11.57 2.92 -3.20
CA CYS A 35 -10.95 3.98 -3.95
C CYS A 35 -10.40 3.50 -5.30
N ILE A 36 -10.40 4.41 -6.27
CA ILE A 36 -9.86 4.16 -7.61
C ILE A 36 -8.90 5.27 -8.05
N ARG A 37 -7.96 4.96 -8.95
CA ARG A 37 -7.00 5.94 -9.51
C ARG A 37 -6.19 6.73 -8.46
N SER A 38 -6.07 6.18 -7.27
CA SER A 38 -5.34 6.79 -6.16
C SER A 38 -3.90 6.28 -6.14
N LYS A 39 -3.00 7.10 -5.62
CA LYS A 39 -1.55 6.89 -5.72
C LYS A 39 -0.87 7.01 -4.37
N VAL A 40 -0.05 6.02 -4.05
CA VAL A 40 0.83 6.00 -2.87
C VAL A 40 2.25 5.93 -3.38
N VAL A 41 2.92 7.08 -3.37
CA VAL A 41 4.16 7.29 -4.14
C VAL A 41 5.25 7.90 -3.26
N ASN A 42 6.48 7.40 -3.36
CA ASN A 42 7.64 7.99 -2.68
C ASN A 42 7.50 8.11 -1.15
N ASN A 43 6.74 7.22 -0.50
CA ASN A 43 6.63 7.19 0.96
C ASN A 43 7.67 6.24 1.58
N THR A 44 8.00 6.48 2.84
CA THR A 44 8.81 5.58 3.67
C THR A 44 7.94 4.95 4.74
N ILE A 45 7.88 3.62 4.76
CA ILE A 45 7.09 2.82 5.70
C ILE A 45 8.06 2.04 6.59
N ILE A 46 8.02 2.32 7.89
CA ILE A 46 8.91 1.76 8.90
C ILE A 46 8.10 0.91 9.89
N ASN A 47 8.49 -0.36 10.02
CA ASN A 47 7.98 -1.32 10.99
C ASN A 47 6.44 -1.40 11.07
N PRO A 48 5.72 -1.61 9.95
CA PRO A 48 4.28 -1.84 10.02
C PRO A 48 3.98 -3.10 10.82
N VAL A 49 2.87 -3.10 11.58
CA VAL A 49 2.61 -4.13 12.60
C VAL A 49 1.81 -5.30 12.05
N ILE A 50 0.70 -5.05 11.34
CA ILE A 50 -0.20 -6.13 10.88
C ILE A 50 -0.05 -6.37 9.38
N TRP A 51 -0.20 -5.32 8.58
CA TRP A 51 -0.09 -5.36 7.12
C TRP A 51 0.74 -4.18 6.61
N ILE A 52 1.47 -4.35 5.51
CA ILE A 52 2.11 -3.20 4.85
C ILE A 52 1.03 -2.37 4.16
N PHE A 53 0.08 -3.02 3.48
CA PHE A 53 -1.13 -2.34 3.03
C PHE A 53 -2.31 -3.30 2.86
N ARG A 54 -3.50 -2.74 2.70
CA ARG A 54 -4.73 -3.50 2.43
C ARG A 54 -5.48 -2.97 1.22
N ILE A 55 -6.24 -3.86 0.60
CA ILE A 55 -7.19 -3.55 -0.47
C ILE A 55 -8.56 -4.06 -0.02
N LEU A 56 -9.51 -3.15 0.19
CA LEU A 56 -10.86 -3.46 0.69
C LEU A 56 -11.93 -2.76 -0.16
N GLN A 57 -13.12 -3.35 -0.15
CA GLN A 57 -14.34 -2.76 -0.67
C GLN A 57 -15.39 -2.80 0.43
N GLU A 58 -15.74 -1.65 1.01
CA GLU A 58 -16.72 -1.59 2.10
C GLU A 58 -18.14 -1.40 1.58
N THR A 59 -18.36 -0.51 0.62
CA THR A 59 -19.68 -0.38 -0.02
C THR A 59 -19.75 -1.23 -1.28
N VAL A 60 -20.65 -2.21 -1.31
CA VAL A 60 -20.82 -3.10 -2.48
C VAL A 60 -22.10 -2.74 -3.22
N ASP A 61 -21.96 -1.92 -4.27
CA ASP A 61 -23.02 -1.62 -5.25
C ASP A 61 -22.42 -1.63 -6.67
N PRO A 62 -22.28 -2.83 -7.29
CA PRO A 62 -21.56 -2.97 -8.57
C PRO A 62 -22.17 -2.20 -9.74
N ASN A 63 -23.44 -1.80 -9.63
CA ASN A 63 -24.11 -0.99 -10.65
C ASN A 63 -23.72 0.48 -10.58
N ARG A 64 -23.05 0.90 -9.51
CA ARG A 64 -22.70 2.29 -9.26
C ARG A 64 -21.23 2.50 -8.97
N PHE A 65 -20.62 1.65 -8.15
CA PHE A 65 -19.24 1.78 -7.73
C PHE A 65 -18.36 0.73 -8.40
N ALA A 66 -17.29 1.19 -9.03
CA ALA A 66 -16.23 0.30 -9.46
C ALA A 66 -15.59 -0.38 -8.22
N PRO A 67 -15.15 -1.64 -8.33
CA PRO A 67 -14.40 -2.28 -7.26
C PRO A 67 -13.09 -1.52 -7.00
N CYS A 68 -12.64 -1.51 -5.75
CA CYS A 68 -11.38 -0.91 -5.34
C CYS A 68 -10.23 -1.50 -6.19
N GLY A 69 -9.57 -0.62 -6.94
CA GLY A 69 -8.77 -1.01 -8.11
C GLY A 69 -8.17 0.19 -8.83
N MET A 70 -7.35 -0.05 -9.84
CA MET A 70 -6.68 0.97 -10.65
C MET A 70 -5.85 1.96 -9.81
N ASN A 71 -5.31 1.48 -8.69
CA ASN A 71 -4.49 2.29 -7.79
C ASN A 71 -3.00 1.98 -7.99
N GLU A 72 -2.16 2.92 -7.57
CA GLU A 72 -0.72 2.90 -7.75
C GLU A 72 -0.01 2.82 -6.39
N PHE A 73 0.96 1.92 -6.26
CA PHE A 73 1.89 1.85 -5.13
C PHE A 73 3.31 1.77 -5.67
N THR A 74 4.00 2.91 -5.73
CA THR A 74 5.27 3.05 -6.48
C THR A 74 6.34 3.85 -5.75
N ASN A 75 7.61 3.53 -6.02
CA ASN A 75 8.77 4.23 -5.48
C ASN A 75 8.78 4.34 -3.93
N ASN A 76 8.05 3.49 -3.21
CA ASN A 76 8.04 3.53 -1.76
C ASN A 76 9.23 2.74 -1.19
N ILE A 77 9.69 3.13 -0.01
CA ILE A 77 10.66 2.38 0.80
C ILE A 77 9.89 1.67 1.90
N ILE A 78 9.99 0.35 1.95
CA ILE A 78 9.31 -0.49 2.94
C ILE A 78 10.36 -1.23 3.75
N TYR A 79 10.56 -0.76 4.98
CA TYR A 79 11.46 -1.33 5.97
C TYR A 79 10.59 -2.06 7.01
N PHE A 80 10.64 -3.39 7.04
CA PHE A 80 9.68 -4.18 7.82
C PHE A 80 10.31 -5.39 8.53
N PRO A 81 9.74 -5.86 9.65
CA PRO A 81 10.26 -7.01 10.41
C PRO A 81 9.69 -8.35 9.90
N ASN A 82 10.15 -9.46 10.45
CA ASN A 82 9.62 -10.80 10.14
C ASN A 82 8.17 -11.02 10.59
N ASN A 83 7.71 -10.30 11.63
CA ASN A 83 6.47 -10.59 12.35
C ASN A 83 5.22 -9.91 11.78
N ILE A 84 5.25 -9.41 10.55
CA ILE A 84 4.04 -8.97 9.85
C ILE A 84 3.17 -10.17 9.46
N ARG A 85 1.84 -10.02 9.61
CA ARG A 85 0.90 -11.11 9.36
C ARG A 85 0.82 -11.49 7.88
N THR A 86 0.76 -10.48 7.01
CA THR A 86 0.90 -10.63 5.56
C THR A 86 1.33 -9.29 4.97
N ILE A 87 2.03 -9.31 3.84
CA ILE A 87 2.46 -8.12 3.12
C ILE A 87 1.23 -7.32 2.68
N VAL A 88 0.30 -8.01 2.00
CA VAL A 88 -0.97 -7.43 1.53
C VAL A 88 -2.12 -8.23 2.10
N ASN A 89 -3.11 -7.54 2.65
CA ASN A 89 -4.40 -8.15 2.94
C ASN A 89 -5.44 -7.67 1.91
N ILE A 90 -6.07 -8.63 1.23
CA ILE A 90 -7.02 -8.36 0.16
C ILE A 90 -8.39 -8.89 0.62
N GLY A 91 -9.38 -8.00 0.65
CA GLY A 91 -10.77 -8.33 0.92
C GLY A 91 -11.54 -8.73 -0.36
N PRO A 92 -12.74 -9.31 -0.21
CA PRO A 92 -13.61 -9.65 -1.33
C PRO A 92 -14.10 -8.40 -2.08
N ASN A 93 -14.64 -8.59 -3.28
CA ASN A 93 -15.26 -7.54 -4.12
C ASN A 93 -14.31 -6.40 -4.52
N THR A 94 -13.01 -6.68 -4.54
CA THR A 94 -11.95 -5.77 -5.01
C THR A 94 -11.47 -6.20 -6.39
N ASP A 95 -10.82 -5.31 -7.13
CA ASP A 95 -10.07 -5.66 -8.35
C ASP A 95 -8.57 -5.42 -8.12
N PRO A 96 -7.90 -6.31 -7.36
CA PRO A 96 -6.50 -6.14 -7.04
C PRO A 96 -5.59 -6.40 -8.26
N SER A 97 -6.12 -7.03 -9.31
CA SER A 97 -5.39 -7.33 -10.55
C SER A 97 -5.14 -6.10 -11.43
N SER A 98 -5.88 -5.02 -11.18
CA SER A 98 -5.73 -3.73 -11.87
C SER A 98 -4.71 -2.79 -11.23
N PHE A 99 -4.09 -3.18 -10.11
CA PHE A 99 -3.11 -2.34 -9.42
C PHE A 99 -1.79 -2.25 -10.18
N ILE A 100 -1.12 -1.11 -10.03
CA ILE A 100 0.23 -0.88 -10.54
C ILE A 100 1.21 -0.87 -9.37
N PHE A 101 2.18 -1.77 -9.42
CA PHE A 101 3.34 -1.79 -8.53
C PHE A 101 4.60 -1.58 -9.35
N SER A 102 5.42 -0.61 -8.95
CA SER A 102 6.73 -0.43 -9.56
C SER A 102 7.74 0.22 -8.63
N ASN A 103 9.00 -0.21 -8.77
CA ASN A 103 10.17 0.45 -8.22
C ASN A 103 10.16 0.61 -6.68
N ASN A 104 9.36 -0.17 -5.95
CA ASN A 104 9.41 -0.13 -4.50
C ASN A 104 10.64 -0.87 -3.99
N LEU A 105 11.19 -0.38 -2.88
CA LEU A 105 12.25 -1.04 -2.12
C LEU A 105 11.63 -1.82 -0.97
N TRP A 106 11.80 -3.13 -0.97
CA TRP A 106 11.33 -4.03 0.08
C TRP A 106 12.51 -4.59 0.87
N TYR A 107 12.62 -4.19 2.13
CA TYR A 107 13.67 -4.63 3.02
C TYR A 107 13.10 -5.21 4.30
N ASN A 108 13.16 -6.54 4.40
CA ASN A 108 12.94 -7.22 5.67
C ASN A 108 14.24 -7.12 6.48
N HIS A 109 14.27 -6.24 7.47
CA HIS A 109 15.50 -5.94 8.22
C HIS A 109 15.90 -7.04 9.21
N GLN A 110 15.04 -8.04 9.43
CA GLN A 110 15.33 -9.22 10.23
C GLN A 110 15.63 -10.46 9.37
N ASN A 111 15.39 -10.38 8.06
CA ASN A 111 15.72 -11.42 7.08
C ASN A 111 15.92 -10.80 5.69
N PRO A 112 17.10 -10.23 5.40
CA PRO A 112 17.37 -9.57 4.12
C PRO A 112 17.19 -10.46 2.88
N SER A 113 17.26 -11.78 3.05
CA SER A 113 17.06 -12.76 1.98
C SER A 113 15.57 -13.03 1.68
N PHE A 114 14.64 -12.44 2.43
CA PHE A 114 13.20 -12.57 2.21
C PHE A 114 12.82 -12.09 0.81
N ASN A 115 12.06 -12.91 0.07
CA ASN A 115 11.69 -12.61 -1.32
C ASN A 115 10.23 -12.94 -1.66
N GLN A 116 9.42 -13.34 -0.68
CA GLN A 116 8.03 -13.80 -0.87
C GLN A 116 7.01 -12.71 -0.51
N TYR A 117 6.78 -11.77 -1.43
CA TYR A 117 5.90 -10.62 -1.16
C TYR A 117 4.43 -10.84 -1.48
N ASN A 118 4.09 -11.85 -2.29
CA ASN A 118 2.72 -12.22 -2.70
C ASN A 118 1.84 -11.02 -3.08
N LEU A 119 2.35 -10.12 -3.94
CA LEU A 119 1.57 -9.03 -4.51
C LEU A 119 0.52 -9.58 -5.50
N PRO A 120 -0.63 -8.91 -5.66
CA PRO A 120 -1.70 -9.40 -6.54
C PRO A 120 -1.36 -9.31 -8.03
N VAL A 121 -0.37 -8.48 -8.38
CA VAL A 121 0.19 -8.34 -9.72
C VAL A 121 1.70 -8.28 -9.59
N ALA A 122 2.42 -8.78 -10.60
CA ALA A 122 3.87 -8.69 -10.64
C ALA A 122 4.33 -7.22 -10.62
N GLU A 123 5.25 -6.90 -9.70
CA GLU A 123 5.87 -5.59 -9.62
C GLU A 123 7.01 -5.46 -10.65
N THR A 124 7.03 -4.34 -11.36
CA THR A 124 8.13 -3.99 -12.28
C THR A 124 9.23 -3.23 -11.54
N GLY A 125 10.50 -3.56 -11.78
CA GLY A 125 11.63 -2.77 -11.21
C GLY A 125 11.80 -2.88 -9.69
N SER A 126 11.21 -3.89 -9.04
CA SER A 126 11.29 -4.09 -7.59
C SER A 126 12.73 -4.19 -7.07
N ILE A 127 13.04 -3.51 -5.96
CA ILE A 127 14.32 -3.61 -5.26
C ILE A 127 14.09 -4.42 -3.99
N LYS A 128 14.77 -5.55 -3.84
CA LYS A 128 14.50 -6.53 -2.76
C LYS A 128 15.77 -6.83 -1.97
N GLY A 129 15.66 -6.88 -0.65
CA GLY A 129 16.75 -7.29 0.24
C GLY A 129 17.94 -6.32 0.27
N LYS A 130 17.74 -5.07 -0.18
CA LYS A 130 18.74 -4.00 -0.12
C LYS A 130 18.42 -3.09 1.05
N ASP A 131 19.39 -2.94 1.96
CA ASP A 131 19.27 -2.00 3.06
C ASP A 131 19.16 -0.57 2.50
N PRO A 132 18.17 0.23 2.93
CA PRO A 132 18.06 1.63 2.52
C PRO A 132 19.17 2.52 3.09
N LEU A 133 19.98 2.06 4.06
CA LEU A 133 21.10 2.80 4.66
C LEU A 133 20.68 4.12 5.34
N PHE A 134 19.53 4.11 6.01
CA PHE A 134 19.07 5.28 6.78
C PHE A 134 20.13 5.78 7.76
N VAL A 135 20.31 7.10 7.83
CA VAL A 135 21.35 7.75 8.67
C VAL A 135 21.27 7.29 10.13
N ASN A 136 20.09 7.31 10.74
CA ASN A 136 19.92 6.82 12.11
C ASN A 136 18.47 6.40 12.40
N LEU A 137 18.23 5.09 12.37
CA LEU A 137 16.92 4.50 12.68
C LEU A 137 16.41 4.80 14.10
N THR A 138 17.28 4.81 15.12
CA THR A 138 16.85 4.97 16.52
C THR A 138 16.46 6.40 16.88
N GLN A 139 16.88 7.36 16.05
CA GLN A 139 16.50 8.77 16.15
C GLN A 139 15.51 9.18 15.06
N GLU A 140 14.88 8.22 14.38
CA GLU A 140 13.92 8.47 13.28
C GLU A 140 14.49 9.34 12.14
N ASN A 141 15.81 9.28 11.92
CA ASN A 141 16.48 9.96 10.84
C ASN A 141 16.61 9.04 9.63
N PHE A 142 15.60 9.09 8.76
CA PHE A 142 15.46 8.26 7.56
C PHE A 142 16.01 8.92 6.28
N ASN A 143 16.88 9.91 6.41
CA ASN A 143 17.54 10.50 5.24
C ASN A 143 18.46 9.46 4.55
N LEU A 144 18.64 9.65 3.23
CA LEU A 144 19.45 8.83 2.33
C LEU A 144 20.65 9.62 1.80
#